data_AF-A0A926GSK5-F1
#
_entry.id   AF-A0A926GSK5-F1
#
_cell.length_a   1.000
_cell.length_b   1.000
_cell.length_c   1.000
_cell.angle_alpha   90.00
_cell.angle_beta   90.00
_cell.angle_gamma   90.00
#
_symmetry.space_group_name_H-M   'P 1'
#
loop_
_entity.id
_entity.type
_entity.pdbx_description
1 polymer ?
#
loop_
_entity_poly.entity_id
_entity_poly.type
_entity_poly.pdbx_seq_one_letter_code
_entity_poly.pdbx_strand_id
1 'polypeptide(L)'
;METMETHSGESVLNDASFEETVRRGLAIYDEQLKPVLEPVHNGKAVAINVETGEYVIADDLPDARRLLREKYPTPHGVSLIIGPETDPAMLSRVMVGRKPMRRNPS
;
A
#
# COMPACT_ATOMS: atom_id res chain seq x y z
N MET A 1 2.77 -5.69 -50.27
CA MET A 1 1.99 -6.76 -49.63
C MET A 1 1.98 -6.46 -48.16
N GLU A 2 0.83 -6.02 -47.68
CA GLU A 2 0.56 -5.63 -46.31
C GLU A 2 0.17 -6.86 -45.49
N THR A 3 0.27 -6.73 -44.17
CA THR A 3 -0.21 -7.61 -43.10
C THR A 3 0.62 -8.86 -42.78
N MET A 4 1.19 -8.87 -41.58
CA MET A 4 0.62 -9.63 -40.46
C MET A 4 1.31 -9.19 -39.16
N GLU A 5 0.71 -8.19 -38.52
CA GLU A 5 0.80 -8.02 -37.08
C GLU A 5 -0.09 -9.08 -36.44
N THR A 6 0.48 -9.96 -35.63
CA THR A 6 -0.30 -10.74 -34.64
C THR A 6 0.36 -10.59 -33.29
N HIS A 7 -0.05 -9.52 -32.62
CA HIS A 7 -0.36 -9.44 -31.19
C HIS A 7 -0.10 -10.73 -30.40
N SER A 8 1.00 -10.76 -29.66
CA SER A 8 1.14 -11.54 -28.42
C SER A 8 1.48 -10.53 -27.32
N GLY A 9 0.48 -9.75 -26.92
CA GLY A 9 0.63 -8.58 -26.07
C GLY A 9 -0.37 -8.55 -24.93
N GLU A 10 -0.68 -9.69 -24.33
CA GLU A 10 -1.64 -9.77 -23.22
C GLU A 10 -1.05 -10.57 -22.04
N SER A 11 0.07 -10.09 -21.48
CA SER A 11 0.49 -10.48 -20.12
C SER A 11 1.50 -9.54 -19.45
N VAL A 12 1.70 -8.31 -19.95
CA VAL A 12 2.68 -7.34 -19.40
C VAL A 12 2.04 -6.04 -18.86
N LEU A 13 0.72 -5.88 -18.97
CA LEU A 13 0.04 -4.63 -18.61
C LEU A 13 -0.26 -4.49 -17.11
N ASN A 14 -0.02 -5.52 -16.29
CA ASN A 14 -0.40 -5.51 -14.88
C ASN A 14 0.72 -5.11 -13.91
N ASP A 15 1.99 -5.27 -14.30
CA ASP A 15 3.14 -4.90 -13.44
C ASP A 15 3.49 -3.41 -13.56
N ALA A 16 3.55 -2.85 -14.79
CA ALA A 16 3.92 -1.44 -14.98
C ALA A 16 2.93 -0.46 -14.32
N SER A 17 1.63 -0.75 -14.38
CA SER A 17 0.60 0.08 -13.72
C SER A 17 0.68 -0.02 -12.19
N PHE A 18 1.05 -1.19 -11.66
CA PHE A 18 1.23 -1.40 -10.23
C PHE A 18 2.50 -0.70 -9.73
N GLU A 19 3.62 -0.83 -10.44
CA GLU A 19 4.88 -0.15 -10.11
C GLU A 19 4.74 1.38 -10.12
N GLU A 20 4.01 1.93 -11.09
CA GLU A 20 3.74 3.37 -11.13
C GLU A 20 2.85 3.82 -9.97
N THR A 21 1.84 3.02 -9.62
CA THR A 21 0.99 3.25 -8.43
C THR A 21 1.85 3.28 -7.16
N VAL A 22 2.76 2.31 -7.00
CA VAL A 22 3.68 2.26 -5.87
C VAL A 22 4.62 3.46 -5.84
N ARG A 23 5.25 3.80 -6.97
CA ARG A 23 6.15 4.95 -7.08
C ARG A 23 5.44 6.25 -6.68
N ARG A 24 4.25 6.51 -7.21
CA ARG A 24 3.49 7.72 -6.89
C ARG A 24 3.07 7.78 -5.43
N GLY A 25 2.59 6.67 -4.88
CA GLY A 25 2.18 6.61 -3.49
C GLY A 25 3.34 6.82 -2.52
N LEU A 26 4.52 6.26 -2.84
CA LEU A 26 5.74 6.49 -2.07
C LEU A 26 6.22 7.95 -2.18
N ALA A 27 6.16 8.57 -3.36
CA ALA A 27 6.50 9.99 -3.52
C ALA A 27 5.59 10.89 -2.67
N ILE A 28 4.26 10.68 -2.72
CA ILE A 28 3.30 11.40 -1.88
C ILE A 28 3.62 11.20 -0.40
N TYR A 29 3.93 9.96 0.00
CA TYR A 29 4.29 9.68 1.38
C TYR A 29 5.55 10.42 1.80
N ASP A 30 6.66 10.29 1.06
CA ASP A 30 7.95 10.86 1.45
C ASP A 30 7.94 12.40 1.42
N GLU A 31 7.35 13.01 0.38
CA GLU A 31 7.36 14.46 0.19
C GLU A 31 6.38 15.19 1.12
N GLN A 32 5.22 14.60 1.42
CA GLN A 32 4.12 15.31 2.09
C GLN A 32 3.71 14.69 3.43
N LEU A 33 3.61 13.35 3.49
CA LEU A 33 3.00 12.70 4.64
C LEU A 33 4.02 12.36 5.73
N LYS A 34 5.24 11.96 5.36
CA LYS A 34 6.33 11.59 6.26
C LYS A 34 6.58 12.64 7.35
N PRO A 35 6.81 13.94 7.04
CA PRO A 35 7.07 14.95 8.08
C PRO A 35 5.88 15.23 9.00
N VAL A 36 4.65 14.90 8.58
CA VAL A 36 3.42 15.17 9.35
C VAL A 36 2.96 13.94 10.13
N LEU A 37 3.09 12.76 9.54
CA LEU A 37 2.56 11.51 10.06
C LEU A 37 3.55 10.79 10.97
N GLU A 38 4.85 10.76 10.66
CA GLU A 38 5.84 10.10 11.50
C GLU A 38 5.92 10.63 12.94
N PRO A 39 5.82 11.95 13.23
CA PRO A 39 5.90 12.44 14.61
C PRO A 39 4.68 12.10 15.48
N VAL A 40 3.52 11.79 14.88
CA VAL A 40 2.24 11.61 15.60
C VAL A 40 1.66 10.21 15.46
N HIS A 41 1.90 9.54 14.34
CA HIS A 41 1.27 8.29 13.93
C HIS A 41 2.29 7.17 13.66
N ASN A 42 3.48 7.25 14.26
CA ASN A 42 4.50 6.22 14.18
C ASN A 42 3.95 4.83 14.56
N GLY A 43 4.27 3.81 13.76
CA GLY A 43 3.83 2.42 13.93
C GLY A 43 2.41 2.12 13.45
N LYS A 44 1.65 3.13 13.01
CA LYS A 44 0.32 2.97 12.42
C LYS A 44 0.41 2.67 10.93
N ALA A 45 -0.69 2.25 10.30
CA ALA A 45 -0.78 2.09 8.87
C ALA A 45 -1.41 3.30 8.20
N VAL A 46 -0.89 3.68 7.03
CA VAL A 46 -1.51 4.65 6.12
C VAL A 46 -1.84 3.97 4.81
N ALA A 47 -3.04 4.23 4.27
CA ALA A 47 -3.40 3.87 2.90
C ALA A 47 -3.65 5.14 2.10
N ILE A 48 -2.97 5.27 0.96
CA ILE A 48 -2.91 6.46 0.13
C ILE A 48 -3.55 6.12 -1.21
N ASN A 49 -4.58 6.85 -1.60
CA ASN A 49 -5.12 6.83 -2.95
C ASN A 49 -4.22 7.69 -3.84
N VAL A 50 -3.62 7.08 -4.86
CA VAL A 50 -2.66 7.77 -5.73
C VAL A 50 -3.32 8.61 -6.82
N GLU A 51 -4.60 8.39 -7.09
CA GLU A 51 -5.38 9.16 -8.07
C GLU A 51 -5.81 10.51 -7.49
N THR A 52 -6.11 10.56 -6.19
CA THR A 52 -6.61 11.75 -5.50
C THR A 52 -5.60 12.38 -4.55
N GLY A 53 -4.57 11.64 -4.13
CA GLY A 53 -3.64 12.04 -3.07
C GLY A 53 -4.24 11.97 -1.66
N GLU A 54 -5.49 11.54 -1.52
CA GLU A 54 -6.11 11.37 -0.21
C GLU A 54 -5.55 10.14 0.51
N TYR A 55 -5.47 10.23 1.84
CA TYR A 55 -4.95 9.15 2.68
C TYR A 55 -5.86 8.88 3.88
N VAL A 56 -5.76 7.67 4.39
CA VAL A 56 -6.43 7.24 5.63
C VAL A 56 -5.42 6.58 6.54
N ILE A 57 -5.54 6.81 7.84
CA ILE A 57 -4.67 6.24 8.87
C ILE A 57 -5.49 5.26 9.70
N ALA A 58 -4.92 4.10 9.99
CA ALA A 58 -5.48 3.11 10.89
C ALA A 58 -4.37 2.49 11.73
N ASP A 59 -4.73 1.73 12.76
CA ASP A 59 -3.74 1.06 13.60
C ASP A 59 -3.00 -0.07 12.86
N ASP A 60 -3.64 -0.71 11.87
CA ASP A 60 -3.06 -1.80 11.07
C ASP A 60 -3.39 -1.68 9.57
N LEU A 61 -2.56 -2.30 8.73
CA LEU A 61 -2.72 -2.30 7.26
C LEU A 61 -4.09 -2.78 6.75
N PRO A 62 -4.70 -3.86 7.31
CA PRO A 62 -6.01 -4.34 6.85
C PRO A 62 -7.10 -3.29 7.08
N ASP A 63 -7.03 -2.59 8.20
CA ASP A 63 -7.98 -1.55 8.57
C ASP A 63 -7.77 -0.29 7.72
N ALA A 64 -6.52 0.12 7.47
CA ALA A 64 -6.24 1.25 6.58
C ALA A 64 -6.79 0.98 5.16
N ARG A 65 -6.60 -0.23 4.64
CA ARG A 65 -7.19 -0.63 3.34
C ARG A 65 -8.71 -0.72 3.38
N ARG A 66 -9.31 -1.16 4.49
CA ARG A 66 -10.77 -1.20 4.66
C ARG A 66 -11.34 0.21 4.61
N LEU A 67 -10.79 1.13 5.39
CA LEU A 67 -11.19 2.54 5.40
C LEU A 67 -11.06 3.18 4.01
N LEU A 68 -9.99 2.87 3.28
CA LEU A 68 -9.81 3.39 1.93
C LEU A 68 -10.88 2.84 0.96
N ARG A 69 -11.27 1.56 1.09
CA ARG A 69 -12.35 0.96 0.30
C ARG A 69 -13.74 1.47 0.66
N GLU A 70 -13.96 1.85 1.92
CA GLU A 70 -15.21 2.48 2.33
C GLU A 70 -15.36 3.88 1.72
N LYS A 71 -14.24 4.58 1.52
CA LYS A 71 -14.22 5.91 0.88
C LYS A 71 -14.22 5.83 -0.65
N TYR A 72 -13.56 4.83 -1.23
CA TYR A 72 -13.50 4.60 -2.68
C TYR A 72 -13.83 3.15 -3.02
N PRO A 73 -14.88 2.87 -3.82
CA PRO A 73 -15.27 1.50 -4.19
C PRO A 73 -14.17 0.71 -4.90
N THR A 74 -13.33 1.40 -5.67
CA THR A 74 -12.18 0.86 -6.40
C THR A 74 -10.94 1.70 -6.07
N PRO A 75 -10.35 1.55 -4.88
CA PRO A 75 -9.24 2.40 -4.49
C PRO A 75 -7.98 1.98 -5.24
N HIS A 76 -7.47 2.85 -6.09
CA HIS A 76 -6.14 2.74 -6.67
C HIS A 76 -5.16 3.39 -5.71
N GLY A 77 -4.51 2.58 -4.89
CA GLY A 77 -3.73 3.09 -3.79
C GLY A 77 -2.77 2.10 -3.18
N VAL A 78 -1.79 2.62 -2.45
CA VAL A 78 -0.82 1.82 -1.70
C VAL A 78 -1.05 1.96 -0.20
N SER A 79 -0.62 0.95 0.54
CA SER A 79 -0.68 0.95 1.99
C SER A 79 0.68 0.64 2.57
N LEU A 80 1.14 1.44 3.53
CA LEU A 80 2.43 1.27 4.19
C LEU A 80 2.32 1.58 5.69
N ILE A 81 3.35 1.21 6.45
CA ILE A 81 3.46 1.54 7.88
C ILE A 81 4.12 2.91 7.99
N ILE A 82 3.49 3.80 8.75
CA ILE A 82 4.01 5.12 9.09
C ILE A 82 5.15 4.96 10.09
N GLY A 83 6.29 5.56 9.81
CA GLY A 83 7.45 5.53 10.66
C GLY A 83 8.72 5.26 9.86
N PRO A 84 9.88 5.46 10.50
CA PRO A 84 11.16 5.35 9.82
C PRO A 84 11.25 3.95 9.24
N GLU A 85 11.46 3.93 7.92
CA GLU A 85 11.61 2.76 7.06
C GLU A 85 12.14 1.59 7.86
N THR A 86 11.30 0.55 7.96
CA THR A 86 11.59 -0.77 8.52
C THR A 86 13.06 -0.95 8.91
N ASP A 87 13.38 -0.64 10.16
CA ASP A 87 14.65 -1.09 10.70
C ASP A 87 14.72 -2.61 10.46
N PRO A 88 15.81 -3.16 9.91
CA PRO A 88 15.92 -4.59 9.64
C PRO A 88 15.68 -5.46 10.88
N ALA A 89 15.86 -4.93 12.10
CA ALA A 89 15.47 -5.61 13.34
C ALA A 89 13.95 -5.66 13.56
N MET A 90 13.19 -4.69 13.04
CA MET A 90 11.72 -4.70 13.07
C MET A 90 11.14 -5.68 12.03
N LEU A 91 11.72 -5.77 10.83
CA LEU A 91 11.39 -6.82 9.83
C LEU A 91 11.50 -8.22 10.42
N SER A 92 12.57 -8.45 11.18
CA SER A 92 12.81 -9.68 11.93
C SER A 92 11.69 -9.96 12.95
N ARG A 93 11.21 -8.93 13.66
CA ARG A 93 10.11 -9.04 14.65
C ARG A 93 8.73 -9.19 13.99
N VAL A 94 8.49 -8.59 12.84
CA VAL A 94 7.26 -8.78 12.04
C VAL A 94 7.20 -10.20 11.47
N MET A 95 8.33 -10.77 11.03
CA MET A 95 8.39 -12.17 10.59
C MET A 95 8.21 -13.17 11.73
N VAL A 96 8.75 -12.90 12.92
CA VAL A 96 8.57 -13.75 14.12
C VAL A 96 7.18 -13.56 14.76
N GLY A 97 6.51 -12.45 14.48
CA GLY A 97 5.28 -12.02 15.14
C GLY A 97 3.96 -12.30 14.40
N ARG A 98 3.89 -13.26 13.47
CA ARG A 98 2.58 -13.81 13.06
C ARG A 98 1.96 -14.51 14.27
N LYS A 99 1.26 -13.74 15.11
CA LYS A 99 0.36 -14.26 16.14
C LYS A 99 -0.59 -15.24 15.44
N PRO A 100 -0.59 -16.54 15.78
CA PRO A 100 -1.55 -17.46 15.18
C PRO A 100 -2.93 -16.92 15.50
N MET A 101 -3.70 -16.64 14.44
CA MET A 101 -5.09 -16.26 14.53
C MET A 101 -5.84 -17.41 15.21
N ARG A 102 -6.03 -17.31 16.52
CA ARG A 102 -6.93 -18.20 17.25
C ARG A 102 -8.35 -17.86 16.79
N ARG A 103 -8.87 -18.63 15.83
CA ARG A 103 -10.30 -18.77 15.67
C ARG A 103 -10.81 -19.49 16.92
N ASN A 104 -11.63 -18.80 17.70
CA ASN A 104 -12.42 -19.42 18.77
C ASN A 104 -13.75 -19.84 18.12
N PRO A 105 -14.07 -21.13 17.99
CA PRO A 105 -15.45 -21.54 17.79
C PRO A 105 -16.16 -21.56 19.16
N SER A 106 -17.33 -20.93 19.21
CA SER A 106 -18.34 -21.15 20.27
C SER A 106 -18.96 -22.54 20.14
#